data_AF-A0A9C8E3U4-F1
#
_entry.id   AF-A0A9C8E3U4-F1
#
_cell.length_a   1.000
_cell.length_b   1.000
_cell.length_c   1.000
_cell.angle_alpha   90.00
_cell.angle_beta   90.00
_cell.angle_gamma   90.00
#
_symmetry.space_group_name_H-M   'P 1'
#
loop_
_entity.id
_entity.type
_entity.pdbx_description
1 polymer ?
#
loop_
_entity_poly.entity_id
_entity_poly.type
_entity_poly.pdbx_seq_one_letter_code
_entity_poly.pdbx_strand_id
1 'polypeptide(L)'
;VIDIGASSKAEAEKLVKIGDYAAFATAFTQLGSKVVKGKAFDDRAGCAVLAELVKERYPFDVYAVFTVQEEVGLRGAKVAAFRIGPDAAFALEGTIADDLPKKKDVSPTTRLGYGPAITIMDRSFVAFQPLVRLLVDTAEAEGIPYQFKQPLVGGTDSGAIHLTKEGIPSATVAVPCRYIHSPASILNLEDFENTIRLMKATLRRLTPEILQLT
;
A
#
# COMPACT_ATOMS: atom_id res chain seq x y z
N VAL A 1 -8.54 -24.04 -14.40
CA VAL A 1 -9.56 -24.92 -13.76
C VAL A 1 -9.13 -25.14 -12.32
N ILE A 2 -10.07 -25.10 -11.36
CA ILE A 2 -9.82 -25.47 -9.96
C ILE A 2 -10.51 -26.82 -9.76
N ASP A 3 -9.74 -27.83 -9.36
CA ASP A 3 -10.29 -29.14 -8.99
C ASP A 3 -10.77 -29.09 -7.53
N ILE A 4 -12.04 -29.43 -7.31
CA ILE A 4 -12.68 -29.48 -6.00
C ILE A 4 -13.02 -30.92 -5.58
N GLY A 5 -12.49 -31.91 -6.29
CA GLY A 5 -12.72 -33.33 -6.05
C GLY A 5 -14.08 -33.84 -6.53
N ALA A 6 -14.84 -33.05 -7.28
CA ALA A 6 -16.15 -33.45 -7.80
C ALA A 6 -16.03 -34.36 -9.03
N SER A 7 -16.79 -35.45 -9.06
CA SER A 7 -16.81 -36.42 -10.16
C SER A 7 -17.87 -36.13 -11.23
N SER A 8 -18.72 -35.12 -11.01
CA SER A 8 -19.76 -34.72 -11.96
C SER A 8 -20.14 -33.25 -11.82
N LYS A 9 -20.76 -32.69 -12.87
CA LYS A 9 -21.35 -31.34 -12.84
C LYS A 9 -22.32 -31.17 -11.67
N ALA A 10 -23.21 -32.14 -11.46
CA ALA A 10 -24.22 -32.08 -10.40
C ALA A 10 -23.62 -32.12 -8.98
N GLU A 11 -22.44 -32.73 -8.81
CA GLU A 11 -21.70 -32.67 -7.54
C GLU A 11 -20.99 -31.32 -7.38
N ALA A 12 -20.35 -30.81 -8.43
CA ALA A 12 -19.70 -29.51 -8.40
C ALA A 12 -20.68 -28.37 -8.09
N GLU A 13 -21.88 -28.39 -8.69
CA GLU A 13 -22.95 -27.39 -8.46
C GLU A 13 -23.51 -27.41 -7.03
N LYS A 14 -23.28 -28.48 -6.25
CA LYS A 14 -23.61 -28.52 -4.81
C LYS A 14 -22.54 -27.86 -3.94
N LEU A 15 -21.29 -27.83 -4.39
CA LEU A 15 -20.14 -27.30 -3.65
C LEU A 15 -19.87 -25.83 -3.96
N VAL A 16 -20.13 -25.40 -5.19
CA VAL A 16 -19.86 -24.04 -5.67
C VAL A 16 -20.94 -23.54 -6.62
N LYS A 17 -21.13 -22.21 -6.66
CA LYS A 17 -22.04 -21.51 -7.56
C LYS A 17 -21.29 -20.56 -8.49
N ILE A 18 -21.90 -20.26 -9.64
CA ILE A 18 -21.41 -19.20 -10.52
C ILE A 18 -21.42 -17.87 -9.75
N GLY A 19 -20.25 -17.24 -9.66
CA GLY A 19 -20.05 -16.00 -8.91
C GLY A 19 -19.35 -16.19 -7.56
N ASP A 20 -19.14 -17.43 -7.09
CA ASP A 20 -18.36 -17.67 -5.87
C ASP A 20 -16.92 -17.18 -6.03
N TYR A 21 -16.40 -16.58 -4.95
CA TYR A 21 -15.03 -16.10 -4.92
C TYR A 21 -14.04 -17.25 -4.65
N ALA A 22 -12.92 -17.23 -5.37
CA ALA A 22 -11.77 -18.06 -5.09
C ALA A 22 -10.59 -17.21 -4.64
N ALA A 23 -9.82 -17.72 -3.68
CA ALA A 23 -8.58 -17.12 -3.23
C ALA A 23 -7.55 -18.21 -2.94
N PHE A 24 -6.27 -17.84 -2.98
CA PHE A 24 -5.21 -18.77 -2.58
C PHE A 24 -5.37 -19.19 -1.12
N ALA A 25 -5.20 -20.48 -0.83
CA ALA A 25 -5.30 -21.07 0.50
C ALA A 25 -3.96 -20.99 1.28
N THR A 26 -3.24 -19.89 1.14
CA THR A 26 -1.91 -19.69 1.76
C THR A 26 -2.05 -19.25 3.21
N ALA A 27 -1.46 -20.04 4.13
CA ALA A 27 -1.33 -19.67 5.53
C ALA A 27 -0.24 -18.62 5.75
N PHE A 28 -0.46 -17.73 6.71
CA PHE A 28 0.55 -16.81 7.21
C PHE A 28 1.60 -17.59 8.01
N THR A 29 2.88 -17.30 7.81
CA THR A 29 3.97 -17.99 8.50
C THR A 29 5.16 -17.05 8.64
N GLN A 30 5.76 -17.00 9.82
CA GLN A 30 7.01 -16.29 10.02
C GLN A 30 8.20 -17.13 9.54
N LEU A 31 9.09 -16.51 8.77
CA LEU A 31 10.31 -17.10 8.22
C LEU A 31 11.53 -16.45 8.90
N GLY A 32 12.12 -17.14 9.86
CA GLY A 32 13.18 -16.57 10.69
C GLY A 32 12.68 -15.45 11.60
N SER A 33 13.52 -14.49 11.97
CA SER A 33 13.14 -13.44 12.92
C SER A 33 12.46 -12.24 12.27
N LYS A 34 12.86 -11.87 11.04
CA LYS A 34 12.47 -10.58 10.43
C LYS A 34 11.49 -10.68 9.27
N VAL A 35 11.22 -11.87 8.76
CA VAL A 35 10.51 -12.03 7.48
C VAL A 35 9.25 -12.84 7.70
N VAL A 36 8.18 -12.48 6.98
CA VAL A 36 6.91 -13.21 7.00
C VAL A 36 6.49 -13.57 5.58
N LYS A 37 5.85 -14.73 5.45
CA LYS A 37 5.21 -15.22 4.23
C LYS A 37 3.70 -15.22 4.45
N GLY A 38 2.96 -14.72 3.49
CA GLY A 38 1.50 -14.73 3.51
C GLY A 38 0.92 -14.58 2.12
N LYS A 39 -0.36 -14.21 2.03
CA LYS A 39 -1.01 -13.81 0.78
C LYS A 39 -1.62 -12.42 0.93
N ALA A 40 -1.76 -11.72 -0.19
CA ALA A 40 -2.43 -10.42 -0.25
C ALA A 40 -1.81 -9.39 0.70
N PHE A 41 -0.47 -9.37 0.83
CA PHE A 41 0.19 -8.22 1.46
C PHE A 41 -0.03 -6.94 0.65
N ASP A 42 -0.22 -7.07 -0.66
CA ASP A 42 -0.88 -6.09 -1.50
C ASP A 42 -2.42 -6.29 -1.38
N ASP A 43 -3.19 -5.44 -0.69
CA ASP A 43 -2.75 -4.36 0.22
C ASP A 43 -3.16 -4.59 1.69
N ARG A 44 -3.13 -5.84 2.19
CA ARG A 44 -3.34 -6.04 3.63
C ARG A 44 -2.19 -5.47 4.49
N ALA A 45 -1.02 -5.20 3.90
CA ALA A 45 0.07 -4.52 4.60
C ALA A 45 -0.28 -3.05 4.88
N GLY A 46 -0.74 -2.29 3.87
CA GLY A 46 -1.23 -0.92 4.05
C GLY A 46 -2.43 -0.86 4.99
N CYS A 47 -3.37 -1.79 4.88
CA CYS A 47 -4.47 -1.93 5.85
C CYS A 47 -3.98 -2.13 7.29
N ALA A 48 -2.96 -2.97 7.50
CA ALA A 48 -2.40 -3.20 8.82
C ALA A 48 -1.67 -1.96 9.36
N VAL A 49 -0.95 -1.22 8.51
CA VAL A 49 -0.38 0.09 8.90
C VAL A 49 -1.51 1.04 9.33
N LEU A 50 -2.57 1.17 8.53
CA LEU A 50 -3.72 2.02 8.84
C LEU A 50 -4.38 1.66 10.17
N ALA A 51 -4.52 0.36 10.46
CA ALA A 51 -5.06 -0.13 11.73
C ALA A 51 -4.19 0.27 12.95
N GLU A 52 -2.88 0.43 12.78
CA GLU A 52 -2.00 0.96 13.84
C GLU A 52 -2.07 2.49 13.97
N LEU A 53 -2.34 3.21 12.88
CA LEU A 53 -2.47 4.67 12.90
C LEU A 53 -3.72 5.13 13.66
N VAL A 54 -4.85 4.44 13.50
CA VAL A 54 -6.13 4.79 14.15
C VAL A 54 -6.16 4.57 15.65
N LYS A 55 -5.14 3.94 16.23
CA LYS A 55 -4.99 3.78 17.69
C LYS A 55 -4.50 5.06 18.37
N GLU A 56 -4.04 6.03 17.59
CA GLU A 56 -3.50 7.30 18.06
C GLU A 56 -4.53 8.43 17.91
N ARG A 57 -4.23 9.59 18.50
CA ARG A 57 -4.95 10.84 18.23
C ARG A 57 -4.03 11.83 17.52
N TYR A 58 -4.61 12.60 16.60
CA TYR A 58 -3.93 13.61 15.80
C TYR A 58 -4.65 14.95 15.95
N PRO A 59 -3.99 16.09 15.65
CA PRO A 59 -4.58 17.41 15.81
C PRO A 59 -5.62 17.78 14.73
N PHE A 60 -6.05 16.81 13.93
CA PHE A 60 -7.03 16.95 12.84
C PHE A 60 -7.86 15.67 12.72
N ASP A 61 -8.95 15.77 11.96
CA ASP A 61 -9.81 14.62 11.68
C ASP A 61 -9.08 13.60 10.78
N VAL A 62 -9.04 12.35 11.22
CA VAL A 62 -8.45 11.25 10.46
C VAL A 62 -9.56 10.33 9.96
N TYR A 63 -9.69 10.26 8.64
CA TYR A 63 -10.59 9.32 7.97
C TYR A 63 -9.79 8.10 7.52
N ALA A 64 -9.86 7.02 8.28
CA ALA A 64 -9.25 5.75 7.90
C ALA A 64 -10.20 4.97 6.97
N VAL A 65 -9.78 4.83 5.70
CA VAL A 65 -10.59 4.18 4.67
C VAL A 65 -9.92 2.89 4.22
N PHE A 66 -10.56 1.76 4.50
CA PHE A 66 -10.20 0.46 3.94
C PHE A 66 -10.93 0.30 2.61
N THR A 67 -10.27 0.71 1.52
CA THR A 67 -10.86 0.72 0.17
C THR A 67 -11.11 -0.70 -0.34
N VAL A 68 -11.98 -0.80 -1.35
CA VAL A 68 -12.31 -2.06 -2.02
C VAL A 68 -12.18 -1.88 -3.52
N GLN A 69 -11.93 -2.98 -4.24
CA GLN A 69 -11.87 -3.00 -5.70
C GLN A 69 -10.80 -2.04 -6.28
N GLU A 70 -9.66 -1.89 -5.60
CA GLU A 70 -8.45 -1.24 -6.14
C GLU A 70 -7.97 -2.01 -7.38
N GLU A 71 -7.73 -3.31 -7.21
CA GLU A 71 -7.19 -4.26 -8.20
C GLU A 71 -8.03 -4.40 -9.50
N VAL A 72 -9.24 -3.84 -9.52
CA VAL A 72 -10.15 -3.83 -10.68
C VAL A 72 -10.55 -2.41 -11.11
N GLY A 73 -9.78 -1.39 -10.70
CA GLY A 73 -9.85 -0.03 -11.23
C GLY A 73 -10.06 1.08 -10.20
N LEU A 74 -9.44 0.99 -9.02
CA LEU A 74 -9.41 2.05 -7.98
C LEU A 74 -10.81 2.49 -7.52
N ARG A 75 -11.78 1.57 -7.54
CA ARG A 75 -13.21 1.95 -7.51
C ARG A 75 -13.63 2.48 -6.15
N GLY A 76 -13.19 1.82 -5.08
CA GLY A 76 -13.49 2.24 -3.71
C GLY A 76 -12.90 3.61 -3.39
N ALA A 77 -11.65 3.86 -3.79
CA ALA A 77 -10.99 5.15 -3.58
C ALA A 77 -11.73 6.31 -4.23
N LYS A 78 -12.20 6.15 -5.48
CA LYS A 78 -13.00 7.19 -6.17
C LYS A 78 -14.21 7.62 -5.35
N VAL A 79 -14.99 6.64 -4.88
CA VAL A 79 -16.23 6.92 -4.14
C VAL A 79 -15.93 7.50 -2.76
N ALA A 80 -14.95 6.95 -2.05
CA ALA A 80 -14.57 7.40 -0.72
C ALA A 80 -14.02 8.83 -0.75
N ALA A 81 -13.08 9.12 -1.64
CA ALA A 81 -12.50 10.45 -1.80
C ALA A 81 -13.57 11.50 -2.13
N PHE A 82 -14.50 11.19 -3.05
CA PHE A 82 -15.54 12.13 -3.42
C PHE A 82 -16.49 12.45 -2.25
N ARG A 83 -16.86 11.42 -1.48
CA ARG A 83 -17.75 11.55 -0.32
C ARG A 83 -17.11 12.33 0.82
N ILE A 84 -15.86 12.00 1.16
CA ILE A 84 -15.15 12.60 2.30
C ILE A 84 -14.67 14.01 1.94
N GLY A 85 -14.08 14.17 0.75
CA GLY A 85 -13.43 15.42 0.32
C GLY A 85 -12.34 15.88 1.28
N PRO A 86 -11.31 15.05 1.58
CA PRO A 86 -10.26 15.43 2.52
C PRO A 86 -9.33 16.51 1.96
N ASP A 87 -8.69 17.29 2.86
CA ASP A 87 -7.70 18.32 2.50
C ASP A 87 -6.37 17.73 2.01
N ALA A 88 -6.05 16.51 2.46
CA ALA A 88 -4.90 15.74 2.00
C ALA A 88 -5.18 14.24 2.15
N ALA A 89 -4.50 13.43 1.34
CA ALA A 89 -4.63 11.98 1.38
C ALA A 89 -3.27 11.28 1.33
N PHE A 90 -3.16 10.20 2.10
CA PHE A 90 -2.07 9.25 1.97
C PHE A 90 -2.64 7.90 1.59
N ALA A 91 -2.24 7.35 0.44
CA ALA A 91 -2.46 5.94 0.16
C ALA A 91 -1.37 5.11 0.85
N LEU A 92 -1.79 4.11 1.60
CA LEU A 92 -0.91 3.11 2.20
C LEU A 92 -1.01 1.86 1.34
N GLU A 93 0.12 1.27 0.99
CA GLU A 93 0.19 0.23 -0.06
C GLU A 93 1.14 -0.91 0.31
N GLY A 94 1.02 -2.03 -0.39
CA GLY A 94 2.00 -3.11 -0.46
C GLY A 94 2.67 -3.10 -1.83
N THR A 95 3.91 -2.63 -1.94
CA THR A 95 4.55 -2.44 -3.26
C THR A 95 5.53 -3.55 -3.60
N ILE A 96 5.79 -3.75 -4.89
CA ILE A 96 6.80 -4.70 -5.36
C ILE A 96 8.20 -4.37 -4.85
N ALA A 97 8.84 -5.35 -4.21
CA ALA A 97 10.27 -5.45 -4.01
C ALA A 97 10.88 -6.33 -5.11
N ASP A 98 11.74 -5.74 -5.93
CA ASP A 98 12.28 -6.36 -7.14
C ASP A 98 13.79 -6.57 -7.03
N ASP A 99 14.19 -7.20 -5.92
CA ASP A 99 15.55 -7.30 -5.40
C ASP A 99 16.13 -8.73 -5.48
N LEU A 100 15.53 -9.58 -6.32
CA LEU A 100 16.00 -10.94 -6.56
C LEU A 100 17.26 -10.96 -7.43
N PRO A 101 18.11 -11.99 -7.33
CA PRO A 101 19.28 -12.13 -8.19
C PRO A 101 18.92 -12.10 -9.68
N LYS A 102 19.58 -11.23 -10.46
CA LYS A 102 19.36 -11.04 -11.91
C LYS A 102 20.69 -11.00 -12.66
N LYS A 103 20.64 -11.36 -13.95
CA LYS A 103 21.81 -11.27 -14.84
C LYS A 103 22.27 -9.83 -15.11
N LYS A 104 21.35 -8.86 -15.06
CA LYS A 104 21.62 -7.42 -15.19
C LYS A 104 20.77 -6.69 -14.15
N ASP A 105 21.40 -5.99 -13.22
CA ASP A 105 20.70 -5.18 -12.24
C ASP A 105 20.40 -3.80 -12.85
N VAL A 106 19.17 -3.64 -13.34
CA VAL A 106 18.62 -2.35 -13.75
C VAL A 106 17.78 -1.85 -12.59
N SER A 107 18.40 -1.11 -11.67
CA SER A 107 17.81 -0.40 -10.51
C SER A 107 16.50 -1.02 -9.99
N PRO A 108 16.52 -1.83 -8.92
CA PRO A 108 15.30 -2.49 -8.45
C PRO A 108 14.24 -1.47 -8.03
N THR A 109 12.97 -1.81 -8.22
CA THR A 109 11.86 -0.91 -7.91
C THR A 109 11.85 -0.50 -6.43
N THR A 110 11.93 -1.49 -5.54
CA THR A 110 12.23 -1.36 -4.11
C THR A 110 12.97 -2.62 -3.63
N ARG A 111 13.51 -2.61 -2.41
CA ARG A 111 14.22 -3.74 -1.78
C ARG A 111 13.63 -4.03 -0.39
N LEU A 112 13.57 -5.32 -0.01
CA LEU A 112 13.21 -5.70 1.36
C LEU A 112 14.32 -5.34 2.36
N GLY A 113 13.94 -4.81 3.52
CA GLY A 113 14.83 -4.40 4.61
C GLY A 113 15.44 -3.01 4.46
N TYR A 114 14.97 -2.23 3.48
CA TYR A 114 15.45 -0.86 3.20
C TYR A 114 14.45 0.22 3.61
N GLY A 115 13.44 -0.15 4.40
CA GLY A 115 12.43 0.76 4.95
C GLY A 115 11.24 1.02 4.01
N PRO A 116 10.26 1.82 4.46
CA PRO A 116 9.11 2.27 3.67
C PRO A 116 9.52 2.83 2.31
N ALA A 117 8.71 2.51 1.30
CA ALA A 117 8.85 3.05 -0.05
C ALA A 117 7.96 4.28 -0.24
N ILE A 118 8.57 5.42 -0.54
CA ILE A 118 7.88 6.67 -0.88
C ILE A 118 7.75 6.75 -2.41
N THR A 119 6.53 6.95 -2.91
CA THR A 119 6.29 7.08 -4.35
C THR A 119 6.34 8.55 -4.76
N ILE A 120 7.28 8.89 -5.65
CA ILE A 120 7.34 10.21 -6.29
C ILE A 120 6.35 10.30 -7.46
N MET A 121 6.27 9.24 -8.25
CA MET A 121 5.44 9.15 -9.44
C MET A 121 5.15 7.68 -9.77
N ASP A 122 3.93 7.38 -10.18
CA ASP A 122 3.57 6.13 -10.84
C ASP A 122 2.83 6.43 -12.16
N ARG A 123 2.17 5.44 -12.78
CA ARG A 123 1.46 5.65 -14.05
C ARG A 123 0.17 6.45 -13.91
N SER A 124 -0.33 6.58 -12.69
CA SER A 124 -1.63 7.17 -12.35
C SER A 124 -1.53 8.55 -11.74
N PHE A 125 -0.41 8.91 -11.09
CA PHE A 125 -0.21 10.25 -10.52
C PHE A 125 1.27 10.64 -10.32
N VAL A 126 1.48 11.93 -10.09
CA VAL A 126 2.70 12.50 -9.51
C VAL A 126 2.34 13.00 -8.12
N ALA A 127 3.12 12.62 -7.11
CA ALA A 127 2.83 12.96 -5.72
C ALA A 127 2.96 14.46 -5.46
N PHE A 128 2.14 14.96 -4.53
CA PHE A 128 2.22 16.36 -4.10
C PHE A 128 3.56 16.60 -3.39
N GLN A 129 4.42 17.42 -3.99
CA GLN A 129 5.81 17.58 -3.57
C GLN A 129 5.96 17.98 -2.09
N PRO A 130 5.16 18.89 -1.51
CA PRO A 130 5.24 19.19 -0.07
C PRO A 130 4.99 17.98 0.83
N LEU A 131 4.07 17.07 0.49
CA LEU A 131 3.85 15.84 1.27
C LEU A 131 5.04 14.88 1.16
N VAL A 132 5.65 14.78 -0.02
CA VAL A 132 6.89 14.00 -0.20
C VAL A 132 8.03 14.56 0.66
N ARG A 133 8.23 15.88 0.64
CA ARG A 133 9.25 16.53 1.48
C ARG A 133 8.98 16.29 2.96
N LEU A 134 7.73 16.45 3.40
CA LEU A 134 7.34 16.15 4.78
C LEU A 134 7.68 14.71 5.18
N LEU A 135 7.44 13.72 4.32
CA LEU A 135 7.81 12.32 4.56
C LEU A 135 9.33 12.16 4.71
N VAL A 136 10.11 12.73 3.79
CA VAL A 136 11.58 12.67 3.79
C VAL A 136 12.16 13.34 5.04
N ASP A 137 11.78 14.59 5.30
CA ASP A 137 12.26 15.37 6.46
C ASP A 137 11.88 14.68 7.78
N THR A 138 10.72 14.04 7.82
CA THR A 138 10.31 13.22 8.97
C THR A 138 11.20 11.99 9.13
N ALA A 139 11.43 11.25 8.05
CA ALA A 139 12.25 10.04 8.09
C ALA A 139 13.68 10.36 8.54
N GLU A 140 14.28 11.43 8.01
CA GLU A 140 15.63 11.88 8.37
C GLU A 140 15.71 12.33 9.83
N ALA A 141 14.75 13.13 10.30
CA ALA A 141 14.72 13.60 11.69
C ALA A 141 14.50 12.47 12.71
N GLU A 142 13.76 11.42 12.34
CA GLU A 142 13.47 10.27 13.20
C GLU A 142 14.47 9.10 13.03
N GLY A 143 15.46 9.25 12.14
CA GLY A 143 16.43 8.19 11.82
C GLY A 143 15.78 6.93 11.23
N ILE A 144 14.69 7.09 10.47
CA ILE A 144 13.94 5.99 9.84
C ILE A 144 14.51 5.78 8.43
N PRO A 145 14.98 4.57 8.07
CA PRO A 145 15.37 4.29 6.70
C PRO A 145 14.16 4.40 5.77
N TYR A 146 14.37 4.89 4.56
CA TYR A 146 13.35 4.97 3.53
C TYR A 146 13.99 4.78 2.15
N GLN A 147 13.16 4.50 1.16
CA GLN A 147 13.57 4.39 -0.23
C GLN A 147 12.54 5.03 -1.15
N PHE A 148 12.97 5.45 -2.34
CA PHE A 148 12.04 5.88 -3.37
C PHE A 148 11.66 4.73 -4.28
N LYS A 149 10.36 4.56 -4.52
CA LYS A 149 9.86 3.62 -5.53
C LYS A 149 10.28 4.10 -6.92
N GLN A 150 10.79 3.19 -7.75
CA GLN A 150 11.12 3.53 -9.13
C GLN A 150 9.88 4.10 -9.87
N PRO A 151 10.04 5.22 -10.62
CA PRO A 151 8.91 5.85 -11.31
C PRO A 151 8.21 4.94 -12.33
N LEU A 152 6.94 5.24 -12.60
CA LEU A 152 6.14 4.63 -13.68
C LEU A 152 5.83 3.13 -13.53
N VAL A 153 6.04 2.56 -12.34
CA VAL A 153 5.69 1.16 -12.02
C VAL A 153 4.38 1.11 -11.23
N GLY A 154 3.36 0.45 -11.81
CA GLY A 154 2.04 0.29 -11.20
C GLY A 154 1.17 1.55 -11.25
N GLY A 155 0.03 1.47 -10.56
CA GLY A 155 -0.85 2.57 -10.19
C GLY A 155 -1.37 2.29 -8.78
N THR A 156 -1.88 3.32 -8.09
CA THR A 156 -2.30 3.20 -6.69
C THR A 156 -3.58 3.98 -6.46
N ASP A 157 -4.22 3.81 -5.30
CA ASP A 157 -5.44 4.56 -4.95
C ASP A 157 -5.25 6.08 -5.03
N SER A 158 -4.03 6.60 -4.79
CA SER A 158 -3.68 8.02 -5.01
C SER A 158 -3.98 8.50 -6.43
N GLY A 159 -3.90 7.63 -7.43
CA GLY A 159 -4.27 7.91 -8.82
C GLY A 159 -5.73 8.32 -9.00
N ALA A 160 -6.64 7.75 -8.22
CA ALA A 160 -8.04 8.13 -8.20
C ALA A 160 -8.31 9.31 -7.25
N ILE A 161 -7.66 9.32 -6.08
CA ILE A 161 -7.91 10.31 -5.04
C ILE A 161 -7.50 11.71 -5.50
N HIS A 162 -6.30 11.87 -6.07
CA HIS A 162 -5.76 13.20 -6.37
C HIS A 162 -6.56 13.98 -7.42
N LEU A 163 -7.31 13.30 -8.31
CA LEU A 163 -8.16 13.92 -9.34
C LEU A 163 -9.56 14.27 -8.85
N THR A 164 -9.87 14.01 -7.58
CA THR A 164 -11.20 14.23 -7.03
C THR A 164 -11.45 15.72 -6.75
N LYS A 165 -12.63 16.22 -7.14
CA LYS A 165 -13.07 17.63 -6.96
C LYS A 165 -12.05 18.62 -7.58
N GLU A 166 -11.60 19.62 -6.83
CA GLU A 166 -10.61 20.61 -7.27
C GLU A 166 -9.16 20.08 -7.25
N GLY A 167 -8.98 18.81 -6.89
CA GLY A 167 -7.69 18.17 -6.70
C GLY A 167 -7.39 18.00 -5.21
N ILE A 168 -6.96 16.80 -4.83
CA ILE A 168 -6.61 16.47 -3.44
C ILE A 168 -5.10 16.24 -3.36
N PRO A 169 -4.33 17.05 -2.61
CA PRO A 169 -2.93 16.78 -2.31
C PRO A 169 -2.74 15.35 -1.81
N SER A 170 -2.03 14.52 -2.59
CA SER A 170 -1.92 13.09 -2.34
C SER A 170 -0.48 12.59 -2.40
N ALA A 171 -0.15 11.62 -1.55
CA ALA A 171 1.11 10.90 -1.57
C ALA A 171 0.88 9.41 -1.27
N THR A 172 1.80 8.55 -1.73
CA THR A 172 1.73 7.10 -1.46
C THR A 172 2.96 6.63 -0.70
N VAL A 173 2.74 5.88 0.38
CA VAL A 173 3.78 5.22 1.16
C VAL A 173 3.47 3.73 1.24
N ALA A 174 4.43 2.89 0.89
CA ALA A 174 4.21 1.46 0.75
C ALA A 174 5.18 0.62 1.56
N VAL A 175 4.73 -0.54 2.02
CA VAL A 175 5.58 -1.59 2.57
C VAL A 175 6.11 -2.46 1.42
N PRO A 176 7.44 -2.56 1.21
CA PRO A 176 8.01 -3.44 0.20
C PRO A 176 7.64 -4.91 0.43
N CYS A 177 7.22 -5.58 -0.63
CA CYS A 177 6.78 -6.97 -0.64
C CYS A 177 7.33 -7.69 -1.89
N ARG A 178 7.97 -8.86 -1.71
CA ARG A 178 8.30 -9.75 -2.83
C ARG A 178 7.09 -10.57 -3.25
N TYR A 179 7.01 -10.88 -4.53
CA TYR A 179 6.02 -11.79 -5.10
C TYR A 179 4.56 -11.36 -4.84
N ILE A 180 4.28 -10.06 -4.88
CA ILE A 180 2.90 -9.57 -4.93
C ILE A 180 2.18 -10.12 -6.17
N HIS A 181 0.85 -10.13 -6.14
CA HIS A 181 -0.01 -10.73 -7.20
C HIS A 181 0.27 -12.21 -7.46
N SER A 182 0.74 -12.94 -6.44
CA SER A 182 1.01 -14.37 -6.51
C SER A 182 0.35 -15.12 -5.34
N PRO A 183 0.38 -16.48 -5.33
CA PRO A 183 -0.16 -17.27 -4.24
C PRO A 183 0.46 -16.95 -2.87
N ALA A 184 1.72 -16.53 -2.84
CA ALA A 184 2.41 -16.19 -1.60
C ALA A 184 3.37 -15.02 -1.82
N SER A 185 3.28 -14.01 -0.96
CA SER A 185 4.16 -12.86 -0.90
C SER A 185 5.04 -12.91 0.36
N ILE A 186 6.17 -12.20 0.31
CA ILE A 186 7.10 -12.06 1.43
C ILE A 186 7.25 -10.59 1.81
N LEU A 187 7.23 -10.30 3.10
CA LEU A 187 7.39 -8.97 3.69
C LEU A 187 8.43 -9.01 4.81
N ASN A 188 9.17 -7.90 4.99
CA ASN A 188 10.06 -7.71 6.14
C ASN A 188 9.33 -6.93 7.25
N LEU A 189 9.34 -7.47 8.47
CA LEU A 189 8.68 -6.89 9.65
C LEU A 189 9.28 -5.53 10.03
N GLU A 190 10.59 -5.33 9.84
CA GLU A 190 11.23 -4.05 10.14
C GLU A 190 10.77 -2.96 9.15
N ASP A 191 10.54 -3.30 7.87
CA ASP A 191 9.98 -2.33 6.91
C ASP A 191 8.55 -1.94 7.29
N PHE A 192 7.75 -2.92 7.71
CA PHE A 192 6.39 -2.68 8.19
C PHE A 192 6.37 -1.78 9.45
N GLU A 193 7.20 -2.08 10.45
CA GLU A 193 7.33 -1.29 11.66
C GLU A 193 7.82 0.13 11.37
N ASN A 194 8.83 0.29 10.50
CA ASN A 194 9.32 1.60 10.08
C ASN A 194 8.28 2.38 9.28
N THR A 195 7.42 1.71 8.52
CA THR A 195 6.29 2.35 7.82
C THR A 195 5.29 2.93 8.82
N ILE A 196 4.94 2.18 9.87
CA ILE A 196 4.07 2.69 10.96
C ILE A 196 4.73 3.88 11.65
N ARG A 197 6.01 3.76 12.02
CA ARG A 197 6.76 4.84 12.68
C ARG A 197 6.79 6.11 11.84
N LEU A 198 7.11 5.97 10.55
CA LEU A 198 7.16 7.09 9.61
C LEU A 198 5.79 7.78 9.53
N MET A 199 4.73 7.02 9.26
CA MET A 199 3.40 7.59 9.11
C MET A 199 2.87 8.25 10.38
N LYS A 200 3.08 7.64 11.57
CA LYS A 200 2.72 8.28 12.85
C LYS A 200 3.44 9.61 13.05
N ALA A 201 4.75 9.65 12.79
CA ALA A 201 5.55 10.86 12.93
C ALA A 201 5.15 11.93 11.91
N THR A 202 4.92 11.54 10.65
CA THR A 202 4.50 12.44 9.57
C THR A 202 3.15 13.07 9.87
N LEU A 203 2.16 12.29 10.30
CA LEU A 203 0.84 12.82 10.64
C LEU A 203 0.89 13.80 11.83
N ARG A 204 1.81 13.63 12.79
CA ARG A 204 1.99 14.59 13.90
C ARG A 204 2.64 15.91 13.46
N ARG A 205 3.37 15.90 12.35
CA ARG A 205 4.05 17.07 11.78
C ARG A 205 3.27 17.73 10.65
N LEU A 206 2.19 17.11 10.18
CA LEU A 206 1.35 17.65 9.14
C LEU A 206 0.58 18.88 9.66
N THR A 207 0.72 20.00 8.96
CA THR A 207 0.00 21.24 9.25
C THR A 207 -0.68 21.77 7.99
N PRO A 208 -1.71 22.64 8.11
CA PRO A 208 -2.38 23.24 6.96
C PRO A 208 -1.43 24.02 6.03
N GLU A 209 -0.37 24.63 6.57
CA GLU A 209 0.60 25.42 5.81
C GLU A 209 1.38 24.56 4.80
N ILE A 210 1.62 23.28 5.12
CA ILE A 210 2.29 22.34 4.21
C ILE A 210 1.45 22.07 2.96
N LEU A 211 0.12 22.21 3.06
CA LEU A 211 -0.81 21.95 1.97
C LEU A 211 -1.00 23.16 1.05
N GLN A 212 -0.46 24.32 1.41
CA GLN A 212 -0.56 25.52 0.57
C GLN A 212 0.41 25.44 -0.60
N LEU A 213 -0.09 25.74 -1.80
CA LEU A 213 0.75 25.94 -2.98
C LEU A 213 1.52 27.26 -2.78
N THR A 214 2.84 27.17 -2.61
CA THR A 214 3.74 28.33 -2.61
C THR A 214 3.74 29.06 -3.94
#